data_AF-A0AAU1ESE3-F1
#
_entry.id   AF-A0AAU1ESE3-F1
#
_cell.length_a   1.000
_cell.length_b   1.000
_cell.length_c   1.000
_cell.angle_alpha   90.00
_cell.angle_beta   90.00
_cell.angle_gamma   90.00
#
_symmetry.space_group_name_H-M   'P 1'
#
loop_
_entity.id
_entity.type
_entity.pdbx_description
1 polymer ?
#
loop_
_entity_poly.entity_id
_entity_poly.type
_entity_poly.pdbx_seq_one_letter_code
_entity_poly.pdbx_strand_id
1 'polypeptide(L)'
;MLRHGSAVGADLPPDEAVTVSAVADPALRAALAAAASGDAAPAGELLAETRLGAQWERRSVCVSELAECALHSPGWLEDWLAKSPDDPDAMLVKADLCIQQAWEIRTGHRARHVSQDQFRAFFALLEDAVPVIAAAAELNPTDPVPWEIALTHARGIQAPRDVFDAYWAEAVARAPHHYGCHATALQYLCDKWYGSHEEMFAFAERAAEGALPGSKLHALPLLAAVEYEVVSDDSTEDGPIDRARVEAAVTRALELSGWYEPGDPEAAGFRNHLALMLIFAERWSDALEVFRAIGVHAREFPWAYVGDSRKEFLEFRLGVRMQVASQTPFFGRPPGHARPAAPVPAVPAPRSLAIAAARLHQVAEAALMCGISLRIAPAPSATGMSYVELVPDASPGRRASLLAGEEMLTAAADNFTTGEKWPALVLRRTADRCGFTLFHKGRARASHLWDPAAPVTDHAQATATAQALAAVFPAVDPRPLVSLLRGTDSPARRQSELVAALGLPPLPDGFGERDEILDGVPGAQLLAKRGVFKGIRDTMSTDLGTPTLPVPRPRRWWVLRIVGMAILVPAAAYAWWSPDVSWYRTIVPTAAALYLALQLRKARAGRP
;
A
#
# COMPACT_ATOMS: atom_id res chain seq x y z
N MET A 1 -5.59 14.83 -18.12
CA MET A 1 -4.68 13.67 -18.08
C MET A 1 -3.34 14.09 -18.64
N LEU A 2 -2.28 13.99 -17.83
CA LEU A 2 -0.90 14.37 -18.17
C LEU A 2 -0.28 13.31 -19.10
N ARG A 3 0.33 13.74 -20.22
CA ARG A 3 0.88 12.84 -21.26
C ARG A 3 1.91 11.85 -20.72
N HIS A 4 2.68 12.25 -19.71
CA HIS A 4 3.81 11.48 -19.17
C HIS A 4 3.47 10.63 -17.94
N GLY A 5 2.23 10.69 -17.42
CA GLY A 5 1.85 10.02 -16.17
C GLY A 5 2.03 8.49 -16.21
N SER A 6 1.90 7.89 -17.39
CA SER A 6 2.12 6.46 -17.62
C SER A 6 3.57 6.02 -17.57
N ALA A 7 4.50 6.94 -17.86
CA ALA A 7 5.92 6.66 -17.95
C ALA A 7 6.67 7.04 -16.66
N VAL A 8 6.18 8.05 -15.93
CA VAL A 8 6.74 8.46 -14.64
C VAL A 8 6.40 7.43 -13.57
N GLY A 9 7.45 6.84 -12.97
CA GLY A 9 7.33 5.82 -11.93
C GLY A 9 6.82 4.47 -12.45
N ALA A 10 6.99 4.16 -13.74
CA ALA A 10 6.68 2.84 -14.29
C ALA A 10 7.56 1.71 -13.73
N ASP A 11 8.69 2.09 -13.13
CA ASP A 11 9.66 1.25 -12.46
C ASP A 11 9.44 1.11 -10.94
N LEU A 12 8.45 1.81 -10.39
CA LEU A 12 8.07 1.65 -8.98
C LEU A 12 7.41 0.28 -8.78
N PRO A 13 7.60 -0.35 -7.60
CA PRO A 13 6.90 -1.58 -7.30
C PRO A 13 5.39 -1.33 -7.21
N PRO A 14 4.59 -2.34 -7.61
CA PRO A 14 3.14 -2.21 -7.63
C PRO A 14 2.58 -1.92 -6.22
N ASP A 15 1.47 -1.17 -6.15
CA ASP A 15 0.88 -0.65 -4.91
C ASP A 15 0.55 -1.78 -3.91
N GLU A 16 0.06 -2.90 -4.41
CA GLU A 16 -0.25 -4.12 -3.66
C GLU A 16 0.94 -4.80 -2.97
N ALA A 17 2.14 -4.70 -3.57
CA ALA A 17 3.35 -5.27 -3.01
C ALA A 17 3.88 -4.43 -1.84
N VAL A 18 3.39 -3.19 -1.68
CA VAL A 18 3.77 -2.32 -0.56
C VAL A 18 3.21 -2.89 0.74
N THR A 19 4.13 -3.15 1.65
CA THR A 19 3.87 -3.62 3.01
C THR A 19 4.23 -2.51 4.00
N VAL A 20 3.42 -2.29 5.03
CA VAL A 20 3.76 -1.37 6.13
C VAL A 20 4.41 -2.17 7.25
N SER A 21 5.57 -1.71 7.70
CA SER A 21 6.30 -2.29 8.84
C SER A 21 6.53 -3.80 8.74
N ALA A 22 6.70 -4.34 7.51
CA ALA A 22 7.01 -5.75 7.35
C ALA A 22 8.39 -6.09 7.91
N VAL A 23 8.42 -7.16 8.72
CA VAL A 23 9.65 -7.75 9.22
C VAL A 23 10.40 -8.40 8.05
N ALA A 24 11.50 -7.77 7.63
CA ALA A 24 12.27 -8.25 6.49
C ALA A 24 13.14 -9.47 6.82
N ASP A 25 13.63 -9.59 8.06
CA ASP A 25 14.48 -10.70 8.50
C ASP A 25 13.68 -12.02 8.53
N PRO A 26 14.02 -13.00 7.67
CA PRO A 26 13.33 -14.29 7.66
C PRO A 26 13.45 -15.07 8.98
N ALA A 27 14.59 -14.95 9.68
CA ALA A 27 14.80 -15.61 10.97
C ALA A 27 13.90 -14.99 12.04
N LEU A 28 13.77 -13.66 12.05
CA LEU A 28 12.84 -12.97 12.95
C LEU A 28 11.38 -13.32 12.65
N ARG A 29 10.97 -13.37 11.38
CA ARG A 29 9.61 -13.82 11.02
C ARG A 29 9.32 -15.25 11.49
N ALA A 30 10.28 -16.15 11.34
CA ALA A 30 10.14 -17.53 11.83
C ALA A 30 10.04 -17.57 13.36
N ALA A 31 10.85 -16.78 14.06
CA ALA A 31 10.81 -16.65 15.51
C ALA A 31 9.48 -16.09 16.02
N LEU A 32 8.94 -15.05 15.39
CA LEU A 32 7.64 -14.46 15.72
C LEU A 32 6.50 -15.48 15.52
N ALA A 33 6.51 -16.23 14.42
CA ALA A 33 5.49 -17.25 14.16
C ALA A 33 5.54 -18.40 15.18
N ALA A 34 6.74 -18.82 15.60
CA ALA A 34 6.93 -19.82 16.63
C ALA A 34 6.50 -19.32 18.02
N ALA A 35 6.89 -18.09 18.37
CA ALA A 35 6.53 -17.44 19.62
C ALA A 35 5.00 -17.28 19.76
N ALA A 36 4.33 -16.82 18.70
CA ALA A 36 2.87 -16.74 18.66
C ALA A 36 2.17 -18.10 18.82
N SER A 37 2.88 -19.20 18.53
CA SER A 37 2.41 -20.57 18.73
C SER A 37 2.81 -21.18 20.09
N GLY A 38 3.49 -20.42 20.95
CA GLY A 38 3.94 -20.84 22.28
C GLY A 38 5.39 -21.35 22.36
N ASP A 39 6.14 -21.34 21.27
CA ASP A 39 7.53 -21.82 21.24
C ASP A 39 8.54 -20.66 21.23
N ALA A 40 9.24 -20.49 22.34
CA ALA A 40 10.25 -19.45 22.53
C ALA A 40 11.64 -19.83 21.99
N ALA A 41 11.90 -21.10 21.64
CA ALA A 41 13.24 -21.56 21.31
C ALA A 41 13.86 -20.82 20.11
N PRO A 42 13.14 -20.60 18.98
CA PRO A 42 13.71 -19.85 17.85
C PRO A 42 14.01 -18.38 18.18
N ALA A 43 13.23 -17.76 19.07
CA ALA A 43 13.50 -16.40 19.53
C ALA A 43 14.77 -16.35 20.39
N GLY A 44 14.96 -17.31 21.29
CA GLY A 44 16.17 -17.45 22.08
C GLY A 44 17.42 -17.68 21.24
N GLU A 45 17.36 -18.56 20.24
CA GLU A 45 18.48 -18.80 19.32
C GLU A 45 18.88 -17.55 18.53
N LEU A 46 17.89 -16.83 17.99
CA LEU A 46 18.10 -15.58 17.25
C LEU A 46 18.72 -14.49 18.12
N LEU A 47 18.19 -14.28 19.34
CA LEU A 47 18.72 -13.27 20.24
C LEU A 47 20.13 -13.64 20.74
N ALA A 48 20.40 -14.92 21.00
CA ALA A 48 21.73 -15.38 21.34
C ALA A 48 22.74 -15.13 20.20
N GLU A 49 22.36 -15.38 18.95
CA GLU A 49 23.20 -15.07 17.77
C GLU A 49 23.53 -13.57 17.69
N THR A 50 22.51 -12.71 17.78
CA THR A 50 22.72 -11.25 17.71
C THR A 50 23.59 -10.73 18.85
N ARG A 51 23.44 -11.30 20.05
CA ARG A 51 24.27 -10.98 21.23
C ARG A 51 25.71 -11.41 21.06
N LEU A 52 25.95 -12.66 20.66
CA LEU A 52 27.30 -13.20 20.48
C LEU A 52 28.05 -12.52 19.33
N GLY A 53 27.31 -12.10 18.29
CA GLY A 53 27.86 -11.35 17.15
C GLY A 53 27.97 -9.84 17.37
N ALA A 54 27.56 -9.31 18.53
CA ALA A 54 27.47 -7.87 18.80
C ALA A 54 26.68 -7.09 17.73
N GLN A 55 25.63 -7.71 17.17
CA GLN A 55 24.78 -7.15 16.13
C GLN A 55 23.69 -6.24 16.75
N TRP A 56 24.11 -5.20 17.48
CA TRP A 56 23.22 -4.42 18.36
C TRP A 56 22.03 -3.79 17.63
N GLU A 57 22.24 -3.29 16.40
CA GLU A 57 21.17 -2.75 15.56
C GLU A 57 20.08 -3.79 15.25
N ARG A 58 20.50 -4.99 14.84
CA ARG A 58 19.57 -6.09 14.56
C ARG A 58 18.90 -6.58 15.84
N ARG A 59 19.66 -6.65 16.93
CA ARG A 59 19.17 -7.06 18.25
C ARG A 59 18.05 -6.15 18.75
N SER A 60 18.23 -4.83 18.68
CA SER A 60 17.21 -3.85 19.07
C SER A 60 15.89 -4.09 18.31
N VAL A 61 15.96 -4.25 16.99
CA VAL A 61 14.78 -4.58 16.16
C VAL A 61 14.16 -5.92 16.56
N CYS A 62 14.94 -6.98 16.73
CA CYS A 62 14.42 -8.29 17.16
C CYS A 62 13.71 -8.22 18.51
N VAL A 63 14.30 -7.51 19.49
CA VAL A 63 13.73 -7.34 20.83
C VAL A 63 12.39 -6.62 20.76
N SER A 64 12.33 -5.49 20.02
CA SER A 64 11.10 -4.69 19.90
C SER A 64 9.95 -5.49 19.27
N GLU A 65 10.23 -6.23 18.20
CA GLU A 65 9.22 -7.04 17.49
C GLU A 65 8.76 -8.25 18.32
N LEU A 66 9.68 -8.88 19.07
CA LEU A 66 9.34 -9.96 20.00
C LEU A 66 8.53 -9.45 21.19
N ALA A 67 8.83 -8.26 21.72
CA ALA A 67 8.06 -7.63 22.77
C ALA A 67 6.63 -7.29 22.29
N GLU A 68 6.49 -6.77 21.07
CA GLU A 68 5.17 -6.52 20.45
C GLU A 68 4.39 -7.83 20.24
N CYS A 69 5.07 -8.88 19.80
CA CYS A 69 4.47 -10.22 19.73
C CYS A 69 3.99 -10.72 21.09
N ALA A 70 4.75 -10.51 22.16
CA ALA A 70 4.35 -10.87 23.53
C ALA A 70 3.17 -10.03 24.05
N LEU A 71 3.05 -8.77 23.61
CA LEU A 71 1.93 -7.89 23.92
C LEU A 71 0.61 -8.45 23.35
N HIS A 72 0.64 -8.98 22.13
CA HIS A 72 -0.55 -9.49 21.44
C HIS A 72 -0.79 -11.01 21.61
N SER A 73 0.26 -11.77 21.88
CA SER A 73 0.24 -13.22 22.12
C SER A 73 0.93 -13.55 23.44
N PRO A 74 0.24 -13.40 24.59
CA PRO A 74 0.84 -13.59 25.90
C PRO A 74 1.11 -15.07 26.22
N GLY A 75 2.03 -15.34 27.15
CA GLY A 75 2.26 -16.66 27.75
C GLY A 75 3.59 -17.30 27.37
N TRP A 76 4.05 -17.17 26.11
CA TRP A 76 5.30 -17.81 25.68
C TRP A 76 6.54 -17.21 26.34
N LEU A 77 6.54 -15.89 26.58
CA LEU A 77 7.64 -15.20 27.25
C LEU A 77 7.66 -15.51 28.76
N GLU A 78 6.48 -15.57 29.39
CA GLU A 78 6.35 -16.00 30.77
C GLU A 78 6.85 -17.45 30.95
N ASP A 79 6.49 -18.36 30.04
CA ASP A 79 6.96 -19.75 30.04
C ASP A 79 8.48 -19.85 29.82
N TRP A 80 9.06 -18.99 28.99
CA TRP A 80 10.51 -18.91 28.80
C TRP A 80 11.20 -18.47 30.09
N LEU A 81 10.74 -17.37 30.70
CA LEU A 81 11.28 -16.86 31.96
C LEU A 81 11.07 -17.85 33.13
N ALA A 82 9.97 -18.60 33.14
CA ALA A 82 9.73 -19.63 34.16
C ALA A 82 10.73 -20.80 34.06
N LYS A 83 11.18 -21.14 32.85
CA LYS A 83 12.19 -22.19 32.60
C LYS A 83 13.60 -21.68 32.88
N SER A 84 13.88 -20.43 32.52
CA SER A 84 15.20 -19.80 32.61
C SER A 84 15.08 -18.36 33.12
N PRO A 85 14.93 -18.13 34.44
CA PRO A 85 14.68 -16.80 35.00
C PRO A 85 15.80 -15.79 34.77
N ASP A 86 17.05 -16.27 34.70
CA ASP A 86 18.26 -15.46 34.52
C ASP A 86 18.73 -15.44 33.05
N ASP A 87 17.86 -15.76 32.10
CA ASP A 87 18.18 -15.69 30.68
C ASP A 87 18.27 -14.20 30.25
N PRO A 88 19.44 -13.73 29.77
CA PRO A 88 19.65 -12.32 29.41
C PRO A 88 18.76 -11.88 28.25
N ASP A 89 18.44 -12.79 27.32
CA ASP A 89 17.69 -12.51 26.11
C ASP A 89 16.19 -12.42 26.44
N ALA A 90 15.68 -13.34 27.26
CA ALA A 90 14.29 -13.30 27.75
C ALA A 90 14.02 -12.06 28.63
N MET A 91 14.95 -11.73 29.55
CA MET A 91 14.81 -10.56 30.41
C MET A 91 14.81 -9.25 29.62
N LEU A 92 15.60 -9.17 28.54
CA LEU A 92 15.62 -8.01 27.66
C LEU A 92 14.28 -7.82 26.92
N VAL A 93 13.70 -8.90 26.37
CA VAL A 93 12.36 -8.84 25.75
C VAL A 93 11.30 -8.45 26.79
N LYS A 94 11.42 -8.95 28.03
CA LYS A 94 10.51 -8.57 29.11
C LYS A 94 10.60 -7.09 29.47
N ALA A 95 11.82 -6.54 29.51
CA ALA A 95 12.04 -5.13 29.78
C ALA A 95 11.33 -4.25 28.74
N ASP A 96 11.48 -4.56 27.45
CA ASP A 96 10.82 -3.79 26.40
C ASP A 96 9.30 -4.00 26.39
N LEU A 97 8.82 -5.23 26.63
CA LEU A 97 7.39 -5.50 26.79
C LEU A 97 6.76 -4.63 27.90
N CYS A 98 7.41 -4.50 29.06
CA CYS A 98 6.91 -3.64 30.14
C CYS A 98 6.78 -2.18 29.70
N ILE A 99 7.73 -1.69 28.89
CA ILE A 99 7.65 -0.36 28.31
C ILE A 99 6.49 -0.28 27.31
N GLN A 100 6.41 -1.18 26.34
CA GLN A 100 5.33 -1.18 25.34
C GLN A 100 3.93 -1.25 25.99
N GLN A 101 3.75 -2.08 27.03
CA GLN A 101 2.51 -2.14 27.80
C GLN A 101 2.12 -0.78 28.41
N ALA A 102 3.09 -0.05 28.97
CA ALA A 102 2.83 1.28 29.49
C ALA A 102 2.38 2.23 28.38
N TRP A 103 3.12 2.27 27.26
CA TRP A 103 2.80 3.17 26.13
C TRP A 103 1.46 2.85 25.45
N GLU A 104 1.05 1.57 25.40
CA GLU A 104 -0.25 1.14 24.90
C GLU A 104 -1.41 1.73 25.73
N ILE A 105 -1.30 1.73 27.07
CA ILE A 105 -2.31 2.31 27.97
C ILE A 105 -2.42 3.83 27.78
N ARG A 106 -1.27 4.50 27.60
CA ARG A 106 -1.24 5.95 27.40
C ARG A 106 -1.86 6.34 26.05
N THR A 107 -1.83 5.43 25.07
CA THR A 107 -2.04 5.68 23.63
C THR A 107 -1.00 6.66 23.05
N GLY A 108 -0.73 6.58 21.75
CA GLY A 108 0.23 7.45 21.06
C GLY A 108 -0.18 8.94 20.97
N HIS A 109 -1.29 9.35 21.59
CA HIS A 109 -1.82 10.71 21.51
C HIS A 109 -1.01 11.72 22.34
N ARG A 110 -1.09 13.02 21.96
CA ARG A 110 -0.51 14.14 22.74
C ARG A 110 -1.06 14.11 24.17
N ALA A 111 -0.24 14.48 25.16
CA ALA A 111 -0.57 14.43 26.59
C ALA A 111 -1.93 15.06 26.97
N ARG A 112 -2.32 16.15 26.29
CA ARG A 112 -3.61 16.84 26.47
C ARG A 112 -4.86 15.99 26.14
N HIS A 113 -4.69 14.86 25.46
CA HIS A 113 -5.78 13.96 25.06
C HIS A 113 -5.82 12.65 25.86
N VAL A 114 -4.97 12.50 26.87
CA VAL A 114 -4.88 11.30 27.72
C VAL A 114 -5.57 11.58 29.05
N SER A 115 -6.44 10.66 29.49
CA SER A 115 -7.18 10.83 30.76
C SER A 115 -6.26 10.71 31.99
N GLN A 116 -6.67 11.29 33.11
CA GLN A 116 -5.92 11.21 34.36
C GLN A 116 -5.75 9.75 34.86
N ASP A 117 -6.74 8.89 34.62
CA ASP A 117 -6.68 7.46 34.96
C ASP A 117 -5.63 6.72 34.13
N GLN A 118 -5.59 6.98 32.83
CA GLN A 118 -4.56 6.43 31.94
C GLN A 118 -3.15 6.89 32.34
N PHE A 119 -2.99 8.16 32.72
CA PHE A 119 -1.71 8.64 33.24
C PHE A 119 -1.28 7.91 34.52
N ARG A 120 -2.19 7.70 35.48
CA ARG A 120 -1.84 6.96 36.70
C ARG A 120 -1.41 5.52 36.41
N ALA A 121 -2.14 4.82 35.55
CA ALA A 121 -1.80 3.46 35.14
C ALA A 121 -0.47 3.41 34.38
N PHE A 122 -0.23 4.38 33.50
CA PHE A 122 1.03 4.54 32.76
C PHE A 122 2.23 4.68 33.70
N PHE A 123 2.18 5.61 34.67
CA PHE A 123 3.28 5.81 35.60
C PHE A 123 3.52 4.59 36.50
N ALA A 124 2.46 3.92 36.96
CA ALA A 124 2.59 2.70 37.76
C ALA A 124 3.32 1.58 36.99
N LEU A 125 2.95 1.36 35.72
CA LEU A 125 3.65 0.35 34.89
C LEU A 125 5.11 0.71 34.61
N LEU A 126 5.42 2.00 34.44
CA LEU A 126 6.81 2.42 34.28
C LEU A 126 7.63 2.27 35.58
N GLU A 127 7.02 2.45 36.75
CA GLU A 127 7.67 2.15 38.03
C GLU A 127 7.98 0.66 38.15
N ASP A 128 7.03 -0.20 37.79
CA ASP A 128 7.20 -1.66 37.78
C ASP A 128 8.27 -2.14 36.77
N ALA A 129 8.52 -1.37 35.71
CA ALA A 129 9.52 -1.71 34.69
C ALA A 129 10.98 -1.51 35.16
N VAL A 130 11.23 -0.65 36.15
CA VAL A 130 12.58 -0.30 36.63
C VAL A 130 13.43 -1.51 37.01
N PRO A 131 12.98 -2.44 37.90
CA PRO A 131 13.78 -3.60 38.27
C PRO A 131 14.05 -4.54 37.09
N VAL A 132 13.14 -4.61 36.11
CA VAL A 132 13.29 -5.46 34.92
C VAL A 132 14.35 -4.90 33.97
N ILE A 133 14.34 -3.58 33.75
CA ILE A 133 15.36 -2.88 32.94
C ILE A 133 16.74 -3.03 33.59
N ALA A 134 16.83 -2.84 34.91
CA ALA A 134 18.07 -3.02 35.65
C ALA A 134 18.60 -4.47 35.52
N ALA A 135 17.74 -5.47 35.71
CA ALA A 135 18.11 -6.88 35.54
C ALA A 135 18.60 -7.19 34.11
N ALA A 136 17.92 -6.67 33.08
CA ALA A 136 18.36 -6.85 31.69
C ALA A 136 19.76 -6.24 31.44
N ALA A 137 20.04 -5.07 32.00
CA ALA A 137 21.36 -4.43 31.91
C ALA A 137 22.45 -5.19 32.68
N GLU A 138 22.11 -5.78 33.84
CA GLU A 138 23.05 -6.56 34.67
C GLU A 138 23.39 -7.92 34.06
N LEU A 139 22.41 -8.60 33.44
CA LEU A 139 22.59 -9.93 32.84
C LEU A 139 23.46 -9.90 31.57
N ASN A 140 23.51 -8.78 30.86
CA ASN A 140 24.43 -8.57 29.73
C ASN A 140 25.05 -7.16 29.75
N PRO A 141 26.09 -6.93 30.59
CA PRO A 141 26.63 -5.59 30.81
C PRO A 141 27.25 -4.90 29.59
N THR A 142 27.50 -5.62 28.49
CA THR A 142 28.02 -5.03 27.24
C THR A 142 26.93 -4.60 26.27
N ASP A 143 25.67 -4.96 26.54
CA ASP A 143 24.54 -4.70 25.66
C ASP A 143 24.08 -3.23 25.73
N PRO A 144 24.01 -2.50 24.60
CA PRO A 144 23.44 -1.16 24.60
C PRO A 144 21.90 -1.15 24.62
N VAL A 145 21.22 -2.24 24.25
CA VAL A 145 19.75 -2.27 24.08
C VAL A 145 18.98 -2.05 25.39
N PRO A 146 19.38 -2.58 26.57
CA PRO A 146 18.76 -2.20 27.84
C PRO A 146 18.76 -0.68 28.09
N TRP A 147 19.79 0.03 27.62
CA TRP A 147 19.91 1.47 27.79
C TRP A 147 19.07 2.26 26.79
N GLU A 148 18.82 1.71 25.59
CA GLU A 148 17.78 2.22 24.69
C GLU A 148 16.40 2.18 25.37
N ILE A 149 16.06 1.05 26.00
CA ILE A 149 14.81 0.87 26.75
C ILE A 149 14.77 1.83 27.94
N ALA A 150 15.88 1.99 28.68
CA ALA A 150 16.00 2.92 29.80
C ALA A 150 15.83 4.39 29.38
N LEU A 151 16.31 4.79 28.20
CA LEU A 151 16.11 6.14 27.66
C LEU A 151 14.63 6.37 27.29
N THR A 152 13.95 5.35 26.74
CA THR A 152 12.50 5.40 26.49
C THR A 152 11.72 5.50 27.80
N HIS A 153 12.13 4.75 28.82
CA HIS A 153 11.58 4.82 30.18
C HIS A 153 11.75 6.23 30.76
N ALA A 154 12.96 6.79 30.71
CA ALA A 154 13.28 8.12 31.23
C ALA A 154 12.40 9.21 30.59
N ARG A 155 12.15 9.12 29.27
CA ARG A 155 11.18 9.98 28.57
C ARG A 155 9.76 9.80 29.10
N GLY A 156 9.33 8.56 29.34
CA GLY A 156 7.99 8.24 29.84
C GLY A 156 7.74 8.76 31.26
N ILE A 157 8.68 8.52 32.19
CA ILE A 157 8.57 8.93 33.60
C ILE A 157 8.88 10.40 33.84
N GLN A 158 9.22 11.16 32.80
CA GLN A 158 9.59 12.57 32.93
C GLN A 158 10.86 12.76 33.76
N ALA A 159 11.85 11.88 33.55
CA ALA A 159 13.06 11.85 34.35
C ALA A 159 13.81 13.19 34.29
N PRO A 160 14.40 13.65 35.41
CA PRO A 160 15.27 14.82 35.37
C PRO A 160 16.52 14.58 34.51
N ARG A 161 17.17 15.68 34.10
CA ARG A 161 18.25 15.66 33.10
C ARG A 161 19.45 14.83 33.52
N ASP A 162 19.81 14.81 34.81
CA ASP A 162 20.93 14.03 35.34
C ASP A 162 20.72 12.51 35.19
N VAL A 163 19.48 12.03 35.37
CA VAL A 163 19.12 10.62 35.13
C VAL A 163 19.24 10.27 33.65
N PHE A 164 18.73 11.13 32.77
CA PHE A 164 18.89 10.97 31.33
C PHE A 164 20.37 10.93 30.92
N ASP A 165 21.17 11.88 31.39
CA ASP A 165 22.59 11.98 31.06
C ASP A 165 23.36 10.73 31.55
N ALA A 166 22.98 10.16 32.70
CA ALA A 166 23.56 8.91 33.19
C ALA A 166 23.24 7.71 32.28
N TYR A 167 21.97 7.52 31.88
CA TYR A 167 21.59 6.45 30.94
C TYR A 167 22.22 6.64 29.56
N TRP A 168 22.32 7.89 29.11
CA TRP A 168 22.98 8.23 27.86
C TRP A 168 24.47 7.88 27.88
N ALA A 169 25.17 8.18 29.00
CA ALA A 169 26.57 7.82 29.16
C ALA A 169 26.80 6.30 29.10
N GLU A 170 25.92 5.52 29.73
CA GLU A 170 25.98 4.06 29.69
C GLU A 170 25.74 3.49 28.28
N ALA A 171 24.78 4.06 27.53
CA ALA A 171 24.52 3.67 26.13
C ALA A 171 25.75 3.94 25.24
N VAL A 172 26.29 5.16 25.29
CA VAL A 172 27.43 5.56 24.46
C VAL A 172 28.72 4.82 24.84
N ALA A 173 28.92 4.49 26.13
CA ALA A 173 30.08 3.72 26.56
C ALA A 173 30.13 2.31 25.95
N ARG A 174 28.98 1.71 25.65
CA ARG A 174 28.86 0.36 25.08
C ARG A 174 28.86 0.37 23.56
N ALA A 175 28.06 1.24 22.97
CA ALA A 175 27.94 1.35 21.53
C ALA A 175 27.76 2.82 21.11
N PRO A 176 28.87 3.56 20.91
CA PRO A 176 28.83 4.98 20.58
C PRO A 176 28.02 5.34 19.34
N HIS A 177 27.82 4.37 18.44
CA HIS A 177 27.14 4.57 17.16
C HIS A 177 25.80 3.82 17.04
N HIS A 178 25.23 3.33 18.14
CA HIS A 178 23.96 2.60 18.11
C HIS A 178 22.77 3.53 17.81
N TYR A 179 22.19 3.41 16.62
CA TYR A 179 21.16 4.29 16.10
C TYR A 179 19.92 4.34 16.99
N GLY A 180 19.45 3.21 17.51
CA GLY A 180 18.27 3.14 18.39
C GLY A 180 18.42 3.98 19.66
N CYS A 181 19.59 3.92 20.32
CA CYS A 181 19.90 4.76 21.47
C CYS A 181 19.90 6.24 21.11
N HIS A 182 20.54 6.61 19.99
CA HIS A 182 20.60 8.00 19.53
C HIS A 182 19.22 8.55 19.15
N ALA A 183 18.39 7.77 18.44
CA ALA A 183 17.04 8.17 18.07
C ALA A 183 16.14 8.33 19.29
N THR A 184 16.26 7.44 20.28
CA THR A 184 15.52 7.55 21.54
C THR A 184 15.97 8.75 22.37
N ALA A 185 17.27 9.01 22.44
CA ALA A 185 17.82 10.19 23.11
C ALA A 185 17.38 11.50 22.45
N LEU A 186 17.37 11.55 21.11
CA LEU A 186 16.86 12.68 20.35
C LEU A 186 15.40 13.02 20.72
N GLN A 187 14.55 12.01 20.88
CA GLN A 187 13.16 12.20 21.29
C GLN A 187 13.02 12.80 22.70
N TYR A 188 13.89 12.46 23.64
CA TYR A 188 13.89 13.08 24.98
C TYR A 188 14.24 14.59 24.89
N LEU A 189 15.16 14.93 23.99
CA LEU A 189 15.65 16.30 23.78
C LEU A 189 14.75 17.16 22.88
N CYS A 190 13.64 16.62 22.35
CA CYS A 190 12.63 17.42 21.66
C CYS A 190 11.99 18.45 22.62
N ASP A 191 11.57 19.59 22.08
CA ASP A 191 10.88 20.66 22.82
C ASP A 191 9.58 20.19 23.50
N LYS A 192 8.82 19.30 22.82
CA LYS A 192 7.60 18.69 23.38
C LYS A 192 7.83 17.83 24.64
N TRP A 193 9.09 17.61 25.01
CA TRP A 193 9.51 16.84 26.18
C TRP A 193 10.37 17.72 27.11
N TYR A 194 11.70 17.52 27.16
CA TYR A 194 12.58 18.16 28.15
C TYR A 194 13.71 18.99 27.54
N GLY A 195 13.79 19.05 26.21
CA GLY A 195 14.81 19.83 25.53
C GLY A 195 14.24 21.07 24.84
N SER A 196 14.86 21.41 23.73
CA SER A 196 14.48 22.52 22.85
C SER A 196 14.79 22.12 21.41
N HIS A 197 14.20 22.82 20.44
CA HIS A 197 14.52 22.56 19.03
C HIS A 197 16.04 22.72 18.77
N GLU A 198 16.67 23.74 19.33
CA GLU A 198 18.10 24.00 19.17
C GLU A 198 18.95 22.88 19.75
N GLU A 199 18.60 22.40 20.95
CA GLU A 199 19.30 21.29 21.60
C GLU A 199 19.15 19.99 20.82
N MET A 200 17.92 19.66 20.40
CA MET A 200 17.61 18.48 19.60
C MET A 200 18.44 18.44 18.31
N PHE A 201 18.42 19.52 17.53
CA PHE A 201 19.20 19.57 16.30
C PHE A 201 20.71 19.53 16.58
N ALA A 202 21.19 20.25 17.60
CA ALA A 202 22.62 20.28 17.90
C ALA A 202 23.12 18.89 18.34
N PHE A 203 22.30 18.12 19.07
CA PHE A 203 22.57 16.72 19.38
C PHE A 203 22.64 15.86 18.10
N ALA A 204 21.62 15.96 17.25
CA ALA A 204 21.52 15.19 16.02
C ALA A 204 22.70 15.44 15.05
N GLU A 205 23.11 16.71 14.94
CA GLU A 205 24.23 17.13 14.09
C GLU A 205 25.56 16.61 14.62
N ARG A 206 25.83 16.74 15.92
CA ARG A 206 27.06 16.18 16.53
C ARG A 206 27.15 14.67 16.36
N ALA A 207 26.04 13.96 16.53
CA ALA A 207 25.98 12.52 16.34
C ALA A 207 26.28 12.13 14.88
N ALA A 208 25.73 12.86 13.92
CA ALA A 208 25.99 12.66 12.49
C ALA A 208 27.43 13.02 12.09
N GLU A 209 28.00 14.09 12.65
CA GLU A 209 29.38 14.54 12.36
C GLU A 209 30.44 13.59 12.93
N GLY A 210 30.14 12.95 14.07
CA GLY A 210 31.00 11.94 14.67
C GLY A 210 30.91 10.55 14.03
N ALA A 211 30.01 10.34 13.06
CA ALA A 211 29.75 9.04 12.47
C ALA A 211 30.64 8.75 11.25
N LEU A 212 30.89 7.46 10.99
CA LEU A 212 31.54 7.01 9.75
C LEU A 212 30.59 7.19 8.54
N PRO A 213 31.14 7.42 7.33
CA PRO A 213 30.33 7.49 6.11
C PRO A 213 29.43 6.25 5.95
N GLY A 214 28.18 6.48 5.56
CA GLY A 214 27.17 5.43 5.42
C GLY A 214 26.48 5.00 6.72
N SER A 215 26.88 5.54 7.89
CA SER A 215 26.19 5.27 9.16
C SER A 215 24.76 5.83 9.18
N LYS A 216 23.81 5.07 9.75
CA LYS A 216 22.43 5.53 9.99
C LYS A 216 22.33 6.80 10.83
N LEU A 217 23.34 7.12 11.64
CA LEU A 217 23.35 8.35 12.44
C LEU A 217 23.28 9.62 11.58
N HIS A 218 23.70 9.57 10.31
CA HIS A 218 23.51 10.69 9.38
C HIS A 218 22.04 11.02 9.12
N ALA A 219 21.09 10.13 9.47
CA ALA A 219 19.65 10.39 9.40
C ALA A 219 19.09 11.12 10.63
N LEU A 220 19.84 11.28 11.73
CA LEU A 220 19.33 11.94 12.94
C LEU A 220 18.92 13.40 12.69
N PRO A 221 19.69 14.23 11.96
CA PRO A 221 19.24 15.58 11.63
C PRO A 221 17.92 15.61 10.85
N LEU A 222 17.67 14.61 10.00
CA LEU A 222 16.41 14.47 9.30
C LEU A 222 15.26 14.16 10.28
N LEU A 223 15.49 13.29 11.28
CA LEU A 223 14.47 13.05 12.31
C LEU A 223 14.17 14.32 13.11
N ALA A 224 15.19 15.09 13.50
CA ALA A 224 15.00 16.40 14.15
C ALA A 224 14.19 17.35 13.25
N ALA A 225 14.46 17.37 11.95
CA ALA A 225 13.72 18.16 10.99
C ALA A 225 12.25 17.72 10.84
N VAL A 226 11.97 16.41 10.84
CA VAL A 226 10.59 15.91 10.81
C VAL A 226 9.85 16.30 12.09
N GLU A 227 10.48 16.14 13.25
CA GLU A 227 9.89 16.54 14.53
C GLU A 227 9.56 18.03 14.57
N TYR A 228 10.44 18.88 14.03
CA TYR A 228 10.22 20.32 13.97
C TYR A 228 9.16 20.73 12.95
N GLU A 229 9.24 20.22 11.71
CA GLU A 229 8.36 20.66 10.61
C GLU A 229 6.98 20.00 10.60
N VAL A 230 6.88 18.76 11.08
CA VAL A 230 5.66 17.94 10.93
C VAL A 230 4.93 17.78 12.26
N VAL A 231 5.66 17.65 13.37
CA VAL A 231 5.08 17.31 14.68
C VAL A 231 4.85 18.54 15.54
N SER A 232 5.77 19.51 15.51
CA SER A 232 5.63 20.78 16.22
C SER A 232 4.68 21.75 15.50
N ASP A 233 4.03 22.60 16.29
CA ASP A 233 3.20 23.71 15.78
C ASP A 233 4.06 25.00 15.57
N ASP A 234 5.38 24.93 15.82
CA ASP A 234 6.31 26.08 15.81
C ASP A 234 7.01 26.36 14.47
N SER A 235 6.85 25.49 13.47
CA SER A 235 7.42 25.72 12.14
C SER A 235 6.66 26.85 11.44
N THR A 236 7.21 28.06 11.54
CA THR A 236 6.72 29.28 10.89
C THR A 236 7.88 30.02 10.22
N GLU A 237 7.58 31.06 9.42
CA GLU A 237 8.61 31.85 8.72
C GLU A 237 9.64 32.48 9.68
N ASP A 238 9.20 32.86 10.89
CA ASP A 238 10.03 33.41 11.96
C ASP A 238 10.34 32.37 13.06
N GLY A 239 10.32 31.08 12.72
CA GLY A 239 10.54 29.99 13.67
C GLY A 239 11.97 29.95 14.25
N PRO A 240 12.18 29.28 15.40
CA PRO A 240 13.48 29.25 16.09
C PRO A 240 14.59 28.54 15.30
N ILE A 241 14.24 27.68 14.34
CA ILE A 241 15.20 26.94 13.53
C ILE A 241 15.25 27.51 12.12
N ASP A 242 16.46 27.88 11.69
CA ASP A 242 16.71 28.36 10.33
C ASP A 242 16.35 27.28 9.29
N ARG A 243 15.60 27.69 8.26
CA ARG A 243 15.23 26.85 7.12
C ARG A 243 16.45 26.21 6.44
N ALA A 244 17.59 26.91 6.40
CA ALA A 244 18.84 26.39 5.86
C ALA A 244 19.34 25.16 6.64
N ARG A 245 19.07 25.09 7.95
CA ARG A 245 19.42 23.94 8.80
C ARG A 245 18.58 22.71 8.46
N VAL A 246 17.27 22.93 8.23
CA VAL A 246 16.34 21.89 7.78
C VAL A 246 16.72 21.38 6.39
N GLU A 247 17.05 22.28 5.46
CA GLU A 247 17.50 21.91 4.11
C GLU A 247 18.82 21.10 4.13
N ALA A 248 19.76 21.47 5.01
CA ALA A 248 20.99 20.72 5.21
C ALA A 248 20.74 19.30 5.73
N ALA A 249 19.78 19.13 6.66
CA ALA A 249 19.37 17.83 7.16
C ALA A 249 18.78 16.93 6.06
N VAL A 250 17.89 17.48 5.22
CA VAL A 250 17.29 16.76 4.08
C VAL A 250 18.37 16.37 3.06
N THR A 251 19.29 17.28 2.76
CA THR A 251 20.40 17.03 1.82
C THR A 251 21.32 15.91 2.32
N ARG A 252 21.71 15.95 3.60
CA ARG A 252 22.51 14.89 4.23
C ARG A 252 21.81 13.53 4.19
N ALA A 253 20.52 13.47 4.46
CA ALA A 253 19.78 12.21 4.39
C ALA A 253 19.59 11.70 2.95
N LEU A 254 19.50 12.60 1.96
CA LEU A 254 19.50 12.22 0.54
C LEU A 254 20.84 11.59 0.13
N GLU A 255 21.96 12.16 0.55
CA GLU A 255 23.29 11.57 0.36
C GLU A 255 23.41 10.21 1.05
N LEU A 256 22.95 10.09 2.31
CA LEU A 256 22.90 8.82 3.04
C LEU A 256 22.07 7.77 2.29
N SER A 257 20.93 8.14 1.70
CA SER A 257 20.10 7.21 0.95
C SER A 257 20.85 6.53 -0.20
N GLY A 258 21.84 7.21 -0.78
CA GLY A 258 22.70 6.66 -1.83
C GLY A 258 23.75 5.64 -1.36
N TRP A 259 23.97 5.51 -0.05
CA TRP A 259 24.88 4.50 0.53
C TRP A 259 24.24 3.11 0.66
N TYR A 260 22.92 3.02 0.56
CA TYR A 260 22.16 1.78 0.70
C TYR A 260 21.58 1.34 -0.64
N GLU A 261 21.47 0.03 -0.85
CA GLU A 261 20.86 -0.50 -2.06
C GLU A 261 19.36 -0.09 -2.16
N PRO A 262 18.80 0.06 -3.37
CA PRO A 262 17.38 0.24 -3.55
C PRO A 262 16.58 -0.92 -2.93
N GLY A 263 15.57 -0.61 -2.14
CA GLY A 263 14.76 -1.61 -1.44
C GLY A 263 15.41 -2.18 -0.18
N ASP A 264 16.54 -1.63 0.29
CA ASP A 264 17.15 -2.07 1.56
C ASP A 264 16.21 -1.79 2.76
N PRO A 265 15.76 -2.83 3.51
CA PRO A 265 14.89 -2.69 4.66
C PRO A 265 15.48 -1.87 5.81
N GLU A 266 16.81 -1.86 5.96
CA GLU A 266 17.51 -1.11 7.01
C GLU A 266 17.40 0.40 6.77
N ALA A 267 17.44 0.81 5.49
CA ALA A 267 17.27 2.21 5.11
C ALA A 267 15.81 2.67 5.05
N ALA A 268 14.86 1.73 5.02
CA ALA A 268 13.43 2.05 4.85
C ALA A 268 12.93 3.06 5.89
N GLY A 269 13.38 2.97 7.15
CA GLY A 269 13.00 3.89 8.23
C GLY A 269 13.21 5.36 7.86
N PHE A 270 14.46 5.76 7.63
CA PHE A 270 14.79 7.15 7.32
C PHE A 270 14.37 7.55 5.89
N ARG A 271 14.33 6.61 4.93
CA ARG A 271 13.88 6.92 3.56
C ARG A 271 12.40 7.33 3.52
N ASN A 272 11.53 6.72 4.34
CA ASN A 272 10.13 7.14 4.45
C ASN A 272 10.01 8.56 5.03
N HIS A 273 10.82 8.91 6.04
CA HIS A 273 10.91 10.28 6.58
C HIS A 273 11.44 11.28 5.54
N LEU A 274 12.46 10.88 4.78
CA LEU A 274 13.05 11.70 3.72
C LEU A 274 12.05 11.99 2.61
N ALA A 275 11.27 10.99 2.18
CA ALA A 275 10.24 11.17 1.17
C ALA A 275 9.22 12.23 1.59
N LEU A 276 8.73 12.18 2.83
CA LEU A 276 7.80 13.18 3.36
C LEU A 276 8.41 14.59 3.35
N MET A 277 9.65 14.73 3.82
CA MET A 277 10.32 16.03 3.87
C MET A 277 10.60 16.61 2.47
N LEU A 278 10.96 15.76 1.50
CA LEU A 278 11.14 16.18 0.10
C LEU A 278 9.83 16.63 -0.54
N ILE A 279 8.69 16.01 -0.17
CA ILE A 279 7.36 16.44 -0.59
C ILE A 279 7.04 17.83 -0.03
N PHE A 280 7.29 18.07 1.26
CA PHE A 280 7.05 19.37 1.89
C PHE A 280 7.97 20.47 1.34
N ALA A 281 9.19 20.10 0.93
CA ALA A 281 10.11 20.99 0.23
C ALA A 281 9.81 21.15 -1.28
N GLU A 282 8.73 20.56 -1.79
CA GLU A 282 8.36 20.53 -3.22
C GLU A 282 9.46 19.99 -4.16
N ARG A 283 10.37 19.15 -3.65
CA ARG A 283 11.46 18.50 -4.40
C ARG A 283 10.98 17.20 -5.04
N TRP A 284 9.99 17.32 -5.93
CA TRP A 284 9.24 16.19 -6.50
C TRP A 284 10.11 15.14 -7.20
N SER A 285 11.15 15.57 -7.91
CA SER A 285 12.04 14.64 -8.62
C SER A 285 12.86 13.79 -7.66
N ASP A 286 13.40 14.41 -6.60
CA ASP A 286 14.16 13.70 -5.57
C ASP A 286 13.24 12.77 -4.77
N ALA A 287 12.02 13.23 -4.44
CA ALA A 287 11.02 12.40 -3.77
C ALA A 287 10.69 11.15 -4.59
N LEU A 288 10.60 11.26 -5.92
CA LEU A 288 10.37 10.12 -6.81
C LEU A 288 11.53 9.11 -6.75
N GLU A 289 12.78 9.58 -6.76
CA GLU A 289 13.95 8.68 -6.62
C GLU A 289 13.97 8.01 -5.24
N VAL A 290 13.62 8.73 -4.17
CA VAL A 290 13.53 8.13 -2.84
C VAL A 290 12.40 7.10 -2.77
N PHE A 291 11.23 7.33 -3.39
CA PHE A 291 10.18 6.31 -3.47
C PHE A 291 10.64 5.04 -4.22
N ARG A 292 11.49 5.17 -5.25
CA ARG A 292 12.12 4.01 -5.89
C ARG A 292 13.07 3.30 -4.92
N ALA A 293 13.87 4.06 -4.17
CA ALA A 293 14.81 3.51 -3.20
C ALA A 293 14.12 2.87 -1.98
N ILE A 294 12.92 3.31 -1.60
CA ILE A 294 12.09 2.67 -0.56
C ILE A 294 11.60 1.30 -1.03
N GLY A 295 11.23 1.18 -2.32
CA GLY A 295 10.67 -0.04 -2.86
C GLY A 295 9.33 -0.39 -2.22
N VAL A 296 9.22 -1.60 -1.66
CA VAL A 296 8.00 -2.14 -1.05
C VAL A 296 7.87 -1.85 0.45
N HIS A 297 8.91 -1.27 1.06
CA HIS A 297 9.04 -1.14 2.51
C HIS A 297 8.48 0.20 3.03
N ALA A 298 7.15 0.34 3.02
CA ALA A 298 6.52 1.44 3.75
C ALA A 298 6.68 1.22 5.27
N ARG A 299 6.70 2.31 6.03
CA ARG A 299 6.79 2.29 7.49
C ARG A 299 5.54 2.94 8.09
N GLU A 300 5.26 2.70 9.35
CA GLU A 300 4.14 3.37 10.02
C GLU A 300 4.36 4.89 10.07
N PHE A 301 5.51 5.30 10.62
CA PHE A 301 5.96 6.69 10.62
C PHE A 301 6.86 6.97 9.42
N PRO A 302 6.71 8.15 8.79
CA PRO A 302 5.99 9.32 9.28
C PRO A 302 4.51 9.39 8.85
N TRP A 303 4.02 8.44 8.07
CA TRP A 303 2.70 8.53 7.42
C TRP A 303 1.53 8.53 8.41
N ALA A 304 1.71 7.92 9.58
CA ALA A 304 0.77 7.99 10.70
C ALA A 304 0.50 9.42 11.21
N TYR A 305 1.39 10.39 10.94
CA TYR A 305 1.13 11.80 11.26
C TYR A 305 0.04 12.44 10.39
N VAL A 306 -0.19 11.90 9.19
CA VAL A 306 -1.09 12.47 8.18
C VAL A 306 -2.32 11.60 7.90
N GLY A 307 -2.31 10.32 8.28
CA GLY A 307 -3.45 9.42 8.12
C GLY A 307 -3.09 7.94 8.24
N ASP A 308 -3.84 7.09 7.55
CA ASP A 308 -3.53 5.65 7.48
C ASP A 308 -2.22 5.42 6.72
N SER A 309 -1.22 4.82 7.38
CA SER A 309 0.15 4.83 6.87
C SER A 309 0.30 4.25 5.47
N ARG A 310 -0.39 3.14 5.15
CA ARG A 310 -0.31 2.53 3.82
C ARG A 310 -0.98 3.41 2.79
N LYS A 311 -2.19 3.88 3.10
CA LYS A 311 -2.99 4.72 2.21
C LYS A 311 -2.23 6.01 1.88
N GLU A 312 -1.75 6.72 2.90
CA GLU A 312 -1.06 7.99 2.72
C GLU A 312 0.25 7.80 1.95
N PHE A 313 1.05 6.77 2.26
CA PHE A 313 2.25 6.44 1.46
C PHE A 313 1.93 6.32 -0.03
N LEU A 314 0.86 5.59 -0.39
CA LEU A 314 0.46 5.38 -1.78
C LEU A 314 -0.11 6.66 -2.42
N GLU A 315 -0.91 7.43 -1.68
CA GLU A 315 -1.49 8.69 -2.15
C GLU A 315 -0.40 9.73 -2.43
N PHE A 316 0.57 9.90 -1.52
CA PHE A 316 1.72 10.78 -1.73
C PHE A 316 2.61 10.29 -2.88
N ARG A 317 2.87 8.98 -2.97
CA ARG A 317 3.62 8.39 -4.10
C ARG A 317 2.95 8.69 -5.44
N LEU A 318 1.63 8.56 -5.54
CA LEU A 318 0.87 8.92 -6.72
C LEU A 318 0.92 10.42 -7.01
N GLY A 319 0.76 11.26 -5.98
CA GLY A 319 0.85 12.71 -6.07
C GLY A 319 2.18 13.18 -6.64
N VAL A 320 3.30 12.64 -6.12
CA VAL A 320 4.65 12.91 -6.61
C VAL A 320 4.78 12.53 -8.08
N ARG A 321 4.31 11.36 -8.50
CA ARG A 321 4.34 10.94 -9.92
C ARG A 321 3.57 11.93 -10.80
N MET A 322 2.40 12.38 -10.36
CA MET A 322 1.60 13.33 -11.12
C MET A 322 2.29 14.69 -11.22
N GLN A 323 2.96 15.15 -10.17
CA GLN A 323 3.65 16.42 -10.17
C GLN A 323 4.92 16.40 -11.03
N VAL A 324 5.71 15.33 -10.97
CA VAL A 324 6.84 15.14 -11.89
C VAL A 324 6.36 15.06 -13.35
N ALA A 325 5.24 14.36 -13.60
CA ALA A 325 4.66 14.29 -14.94
C ALA A 325 4.13 15.63 -15.45
N SER A 326 3.66 16.52 -14.57
CA SER A 326 3.18 17.86 -14.91
C SER A 326 4.31 18.81 -15.25
N GLN A 327 5.45 18.67 -14.57
CA GLN A 327 6.67 19.47 -14.78
C GLN A 327 7.51 18.98 -15.96
N THR A 328 7.31 17.74 -16.43
CA THR A 328 8.04 17.18 -17.57
C THR A 328 7.61 17.88 -18.88
N PRO A 329 8.54 18.51 -19.63
CA PRO A 329 8.24 19.22 -20.87
C PRO A 329 7.52 18.34 -21.90
N PHE A 330 6.71 18.94 -22.78
CA PHE A 330 5.85 18.20 -23.72
C PHE A 330 6.61 17.24 -24.66
N PHE A 331 7.84 17.60 -25.03
CA PHE A 331 8.77 16.77 -25.81
C PHE A 331 9.96 16.23 -24.99
N GLY A 332 9.94 16.47 -23.66
CA GLY A 332 10.94 15.98 -22.75
C GLY A 332 10.76 14.50 -22.44
N ARG A 333 11.87 13.84 -22.09
CA ARG A 333 11.83 12.50 -21.50
C ARG A 333 11.59 12.69 -19.99
N PRO A 334 10.67 11.93 -19.36
CA PRO A 334 10.54 11.95 -17.91
C PRO A 334 11.87 11.55 -17.26
N PRO A 335 12.17 12.04 -16.04
CA PRO A 335 13.37 11.65 -15.31
C PRO A 335 13.41 10.12 -15.19
N GLY A 336 14.34 9.54 -15.94
CA GLY A 336 14.59 8.11 -15.96
C GLY A 336 15.61 7.75 -14.90
N HIS A 337 15.50 6.54 -14.37
CA HIS A 337 16.41 6.00 -13.39
C HIS A 337 17.88 6.16 -13.85
N ALA A 338 18.71 6.78 -13.00
CA ALA A 338 20.13 6.90 -13.25
C ALA A 338 20.79 5.52 -13.06
N ARG A 339 20.79 4.71 -14.15
CA ARG A 339 21.50 3.43 -14.33
C ARG A 339 21.01 2.29 -13.40
N PRO A 340 20.54 1.14 -13.94
CA PRO A 340 20.12 0.04 -13.09
C PRO A 340 21.33 -0.59 -12.39
N ALA A 341 21.34 -0.53 -11.06
CA ALA A 341 22.17 -1.39 -10.22
C ALA A 341 21.42 -2.71 -10.04
N ALA A 342 21.87 -3.75 -10.77
CA ALA A 342 21.33 -5.12 -10.77
C ALA A 342 19.81 -5.26 -11.03
N PRO A 343 19.33 -6.39 -11.57
CA PRO A 343 17.91 -6.66 -11.54
C PRO A 343 17.50 -6.81 -10.07
N VAL A 344 16.70 -5.87 -9.56
CA VAL A 344 15.88 -6.08 -8.35
C VAL A 344 15.22 -7.45 -8.54
N PRO A 345 15.35 -8.40 -7.60
CA PRO A 345 14.67 -9.67 -7.72
C PRO A 345 13.19 -9.37 -7.96
N ALA A 346 12.66 -9.84 -9.09
CA ALA A 346 11.29 -9.57 -9.47
C ALA A 346 10.39 -10.05 -8.33
N VAL A 347 9.84 -9.11 -7.56
CA VAL A 347 8.75 -9.42 -6.63
C VAL A 347 7.68 -10.03 -7.53
N PRO A 348 7.30 -11.30 -7.33
CA PRO A 348 6.40 -11.97 -8.24
C PRO A 348 5.12 -11.14 -8.33
N ALA A 349 4.80 -10.69 -9.54
CA ALA A 349 3.62 -9.89 -9.74
C ALA A 349 2.42 -10.65 -9.17
N PRO A 350 1.55 -9.96 -8.44
CA PRO A 350 0.35 -10.58 -7.91
C PRO A 350 -0.46 -11.28 -9.00
N ARG A 351 -0.99 -12.45 -8.65
CA ARG A 351 -1.78 -13.28 -9.55
C ARG A 351 -3.25 -13.00 -9.28
N SER A 352 -3.97 -12.58 -10.31
CA SER A 352 -5.38 -12.21 -10.21
C SER A 352 -6.24 -13.01 -11.19
N LEU A 353 -7.41 -13.45 -10.72
CA LEU A 353 -8.35 -14.27 -11.48
C LEU A 353 -9.78 -13.84 -11.15
N ALA A 354 -10.59 -13.56 -12.16
CA ALA A 354 -12.01 -13.31 -11.98
C ALA A 354 -12.83 -14.57 -12.30
N ILE A 355 -13.78 -14.90 -11.43
CA ILE A 355 -14.82 -15.90 -11.67
C ILE A 355 -16.13 -15.16 -11.93
N ALA A 356 -16.61 -15.20 -13.18
CA ALA A 356 -17.87 -14.60 -13.59
C ALA A 356 -18.99 -15.66 -13.63
N ALA A 357 -20.13 -15.38 -13.01
CA ALA A 357 -21.31 -16.25 -13.02
C ALA A 357 -22.12 -16.09 -14.32
N ALA A 358 -21.44 -16.17 -15.46
CA ALA A 358 -22.03 -16.09 -16.80
C ALA A 358 -21.31 -17.01 -17.80
N ARG A 359 -22.01 -17.31 -18.90
CA ARG A 359 -21.46 -18.15 -19.97
C ARG A 359 -20.36 -17.42 -20.72
N LEU A 360 -19.39 -18.18 -21.26
CA LEU A 360 -18.20 -17.66 -21.92
C LEU A 360 -18.50 -16.58 -22.97
N HIS A 361 -19.54 -16.75 -23.80
CA HIS A 361 -19.91 -15.79 -24.82
C HIS A 361 -20.46 -14.45 -24.26
N GLN A 362 -21.16 -14.48 -23.12
CA GLN A 362 -21.71 -13.29 -22.48
C GLN A 362 -20.58 -12.47 -21.85
N VAL A 363 -19.65 -13.17 -21.19
CA VAL A 363 -18.45 -12.56 -20.63
C VAL A 363 -17.57 -12.00 -21.74
N ALA A 364 -17.44 -12.72 -22.87
CA ALA A 364 -16.70 -12.22 -24.02
C ALA A 364 -17.26 -10.90 -24.54
N GLU A 365 -18.58 -10.82 -24.78
CA GLU A 365 -19.23 -9.61 -25.29
C GLU A 365 -19.04 -8.40 -24.36
N ALA A 366 -19.21 -8.61 -23.05
CA ALA A 366 -19.03 -7.56 -22.05
C ALA A 366 -17.54 -7.16 -21.89
N ALA A 367 -16.62 -8.13 -21.95
CA ALA A 367 -15.18 -7.92 -21.85
C ALA A 367 -14.59 -7.17 -23.05
N LEU A 368 -15.20 -7.27 -24.24
CA LEU A 368 -14.79 -6.51 -25.43
C LEU A 368 -14.84 -4.99 -25.23
N MET A 369 -15.62 -4.51 -24.26
CA MET A 369 -15.77 -3.09 -23.92
C MET A 369 -14.71 -2.58 -22.93
N CYS A 370 -13.92 -3.46 -22.30
CA CYS A 370 -12.96 -3.09 -21.24
C CYS A 370 -11.69 -2.42 -21.77
N GLY A 371 -11.37 -2.57 -23.07
CA GLY A 371 -10.22 -1.90 -23.70
C GLY A 371 -8.84 -2.39 -23.23
N ILE A 372 -8.80 -3.55 -22.57
CA ILE A 372 -7.60 -4.25 -22.10
C ILE A 372 -7.62 -5.69 -22.62
N SER A 373 -6.45 -6.33 -22.73
CA SER A 373 -6.35 -7.71 -23.20
C SER A 373 -6.71 -8.68 -22.07
N LEU A 374 -7.72 -9.52 -22.29
CA LEU A 374 -8.21 -10.49 -21.31
C LEU A 374 -8.18 -11.89 -21.88
N ARG A 375 -7.82 -12.89 -21.09
CA ARG A 375 -7.98 -14.30 -21.42
C ARG A 375 -9.20 -14.82 -20.69
N ILE A 376 -10.11 -15.48 -21.40
CA ILE A 376 -11.33 -16.05 -20.82
C ILE A 376 -11.37 -17.55 -21.07
N ALA A 377 -11.85 -18.34 -20.10
CA ALA A 377 -11.97 -19.79 -20.23
C ALA A 377 -13.28 -20.29 -19.58
N PRO A 378 -13.92 -21.35 -20.12
CA PRO A 378 -15.07 -21.95 -19.48
C PRO A 378 -14.64 -22.69 -18.21
N ALA A 379 -15.42 -22.59 -17.13
CA ALA A 379 -15.14 -23.36 -15.92
C ALA A 379 -15.51 -24.84 -16.13
N PRO A 380 -14.59 -25.80 -15.91
CA PRO A 380 -14.77 -27.20 -16.30
C PRO A 380 -15.85 -27.94 -15.48
N SER A 381 -16.13 -27.50 -14.25
CA SER A 381 -17.05 -28.17 -13.31
C SER A 381 -18.39 -27.45 -13.09
N ALA A 382 -18.59 -26.26 -13.66
CA ALA A 382 -19.80 -25.44 -13.44
C ALA A 382 -20.35 -24.89 -14.77
N THR A 383 -21.51 -25.40 -15.20
CA THR A 383 -22.18 -24.94 -16.42
C THR A 383 -22.70 -23.53 -16.25
N GLY A 384 -22.15 -22.58 -17.03
CA GLY A 384 -22.56 -21.18 -16.99
C GLY A 384 -21.70 -20.25 -16.15
N MET A 385 -20.49 -20.67 -15.77
CA MET A 385 -19.47 -19.79 -15.18
C MET A 385 -18.20 -19.76 -16.05
N SER A 386 -17.48 -18.64 -16.00
CA SER A 386 -16.27 -18.42 -16.80
C SER A 386 -15.16 -17.81 -15.97
N TYR A 387 -13.92 -18.23 -16.21
CA TYR A 387 -12.72 -17.60 -15.69
C TYR A 387 -12.29 -16.44 -16.60
N VAL A 388 -11.77 -15.38 -15.99
CA VAL A 388 -11.23 -14.21 -16.67
C VAL A 388 -9.88 -13.89 -16.03
N GLU A 389 -8.85 -13.81 -16.84
CA GLU A 389 -7.49 -13.45 -16.45
C GLU A 389 -7.03 -12.22 -17.24
N LEU A 390 -6.24 -11.37 -16.60
CA LEU A 390 -5.57 -10.27 -17.28
C LEU A 390 -4.33 -10.79 -18.02
N VAL A 391 -4.20 -10.47 -19.30
CA VAL A 391 -2.99 -10.78 -20.06
C VAL A 391 -2.07 -9.56 -20.04
N PRO A 392 -0.83 -9.67 -19.53
CA PRO A 392 0.13 -8.58 -19.56
C PRO A 392 0.38 -8.13 -21.00
N ASP A 393 -0.02 -6.91 -21.34
CA ASP A 393 0.17 -6.34 -22.68
C ASP A 393 1.52 -5.60 -22.72
N ALA A 394 2.34 -5.82 -23.76
CA ALA A 394 3.65 -5.15 -23.92
C ALA A 394 3.53 -3.63 -24.13
N SER A 395 2.31 -3.09 -24.27
CA SER A 395 2.03 -1.67 -24.54
C SER A 395 0.67 -1.25 -23.94
N PRO A 396 0.60 -0.93 -22.64
CA PRO A 396 -0.67 -0.58 -21.98
C PRO A 396 -1.35 0.63 -22.65
N GLY A 397 -2.68 0.57 -22.78
CA GLY A 397 -3.49 1.69 -23.31
C GLY A 397 -3.54 2.90 -22.37
N ARG A 398 -4.01 4.06 -22.87
CA ARG A 398 -4.08 5.34 -22.11
C ARG A 398 -4.83 5.30 -20.76
N ARG A 399 -5.76 4.35 -20.56
CA ARG A 399 -6.44 4.12 -19.27
C ARG A 399 -5.76 3.05 -18.42
N ALA A 400 -5.27 2.00 -19.06
CA ALA A 400 -4.52 0.89 -18.45
C ALA A 400 -3.18 1.33 -17.83
N SER A 401 -2.68 2.49 -18.21
CA SER A 401 -1.39 3.01 -17.76
C SER A 401 -1.47 3.94 -16.55
N LEU A 402 -2.68 4.19 -16.05
CA LEU A 402 -2.94 4.95 -14.81
C LEU A 402 -3.22 4.04 -13.61
N LEU A 403 -3.38 2.74 -13.85
CA LEU A 403 -3.76 1.73 -12.86
C LEU A 403 -2.63 0.69 -12.82
N ALA A 404 -2.22 0.24 -11.64
CA ALA A 404 -1.32 -0.91 -11.51
C ALA A 404 -2.03 -2.17 -12.07
N GLY A 405 -1.26 -3.18 -12.51
CA GLY A 405 -1.80 -4.36 -13.21
C GLY A 405 -3.00 -5.03 -12.51
N GLU A 406 -3.05 -5.04 -11.17
CA GLU A 406 -4.19 -5.55 -10.39
C GLU A 406 -5.46 -4.71 -10.45
N GLU A 407 -5.33 -3.38 -10.44
CA GLU A 407 -6.45 -2.46 -10.56
C GLU A 407 -7.10 -2.57 -11.94
N MET A 408 -6.38 -3.08 -12.94
CA MET A 408 -6.92 -3.30 -14.28
C MET A 408 -7.95 -4.43 -14.34
N LEU A 409 -7.72 -5.57 -13.68
CA LEU A 409 -8.71 -6.66 -13.66
C LEU A 409 -9.93 -6.28 -12.81
N THR A 410 -9.70 -5.55 -11.72
CA THR A 410 -10.75 -4.99 -10.86
C THR A 410 -11.60 -3.97 -11.63
N ALA A 411 -10.98 -3.06 -12.38
CA ALA A 411 -11.68 -2.11 -13.27
C ALA A 411 -12.35 -2.81 -14.47
N ALA A 412 -11.79 -3.91 -14.97
CA ALA A 412 -12.44 -4.72 -15.99
C ALA A 412 -13.71 -5.38 -15.44
N ALA A 413 -13.64 -5.95 -14.23
CA ALA A 413 -14.78 -6.56 -13.55
C ALA A 413 -15.91 -5.57 -13.32
N ASP A 414 -15.60 -4.32 -12.99
CA ASP A 414 -16.59 -3.24 -12.96
C ASP A 414 -17.28 -3.09 -14.33
N ASN A 415 -16.50 -2.97 -15.40
CA ASN A 415 -17.03 -2.77 -16.75
C ASN A 415 -17.86 -3.96 -17.28
N PHE A 416 -17.38 -5.20 -17.16
CA PHE A 416 -18.09 -6.37 -17.70
C PHE A 416 -19.24 -6.87 -16.80
N THR A 417 -19.40 -6.30 -15.60
CA THR A 417 -20.60 -6.50 -14.75
C THR A 417 -21.56 -5.31 -14.79
N THR A 418 -21.21 -4.21 -15.47
CA THR A 418 -22.05 -3.02 -15.59
C THR A 418 -23.26 -3.30 -16.48
N GLY A 419 -24.47 -3.09 -15.95
CA GLY A 419 -25.73 -3.33 -16.67
C GLY A 419 -26.16 -4.81 -16.71
N GLU A 420 -25.35 -5.70 -16.16
CA GLU A 420 -25.54 -7.14 -16.22
C GLU A 420 -26.13 -7.74 -14.93
N LYS A 421 -26.77 -8.90 -15.05
CA LYS A 421 -27.43 -9.57 -13.93
C LYS A 421 -26.50 -10.52 -13.16
N TRP A 422 -25.34 -10.86 -13.72
CA TRP A 422 -24.40 -11.79 -13.08
C TRP A 422 -23.39 -11.06 -12.17
N PRO A 423 -23.01 -11.65 -11.04
CA PRO A 423 -21.87 -11.21 -10.26
C PRO A 423 -20.53 -11.72 -10.82
N ALA A 424 -19.44 -11.07 -10.40
CA ALA A 424 -18.08 -11.54 -10.64
C ALA A 424 -17.26 -11.45 -9.36
N LEU A 425 -16.53 -12.51 -9.01
CA LEU A 425 -15.62 -12.54 -7.88
C LEU A 425 -14.19 -12.45 -8.40
N VAL A 426 -13.51 -11.34 -8.12
CA VAL A 426 -12.09 -11.14 -8.43
C VAL A 426 -11.27 -11.65 -7.26
N LEU A 427 -10.45 -12.66 -7.49
CA LEU A 427 -9.53 -13.27 -6.54
C LEU A 427 -8.12 -12.76 -6.78
N ARG A 428 -7.38 -12.54 -5.70
CA ARG A 428 -6.02 -12.00 -5.70
C ARG A 428 -5.14 -12.86 -4.81
N ARG A 429 -3.94 -13.20 -5.29
CA ARG A 429 -2.97 -14.01 -4.55
C ARG A 429 -1.55 -13.54 -4.85
N THR A 430 -0.80 -13.31 -3.79
CA THR A 430 0.65 -13.04 -3.78
C THR A 430 1.35 -14.15 -2.99
N ALA A 431 2.67 -14.07 -2.82
CA ALA A 431 3.44 -15.06 -2.06
C ALA A 431 2.98 -15.18 -0.59
N ASP A 432 2.49 -14.09 -0.01
CA ASP A 432 2.14 -13.97 1.42
C ASP A 432 0.68 -13.54 1.66
N ARG A 433 0.03 -12.83 0.72
CA ARG A 433 -1.33 -12.29 0.88
C ARG A 433 -2.34 -12.90 -0.08
N CYS A 434 -3.57 -13.09 0.39
CA CYS A 434 -4.71 -13.52 -0.42
C CYS A 434 -5.89 -12.59 -0.21
N GLY A 435 -6.69 -12.32 -1.23
CA GLY A 435 -7.87 -11.48 -1.08
C GLY A 435 -8.91 -11.68 -2.17
N PHE A 436 -10.05 -11.02 -2.02
CA PHE A 436 -11.08 -11.00 -3.05
C PHE A 436 -11.81 -9.66 -3.10
N THR A 437 -12.46 -9.40 -4.22
CA THR A 437 -13.42 -8.31 -4.42
C THR A 437 -14.61 -8.84 -5.21
N LEU A 438 -15.80 -8.72 -4.63
CA LEU A 438 -17.06 -9.10 -5.26
C LEU A 438 -17.67 -7.91 -5.99
N PHE A 439 -17.95 -8.09 -7.28
CA PHE A 439 -18.65 -7.12 -8.13
C PHE A 439 -20.05 -7.59 -8.48
N HIS A 440 -21.02 -6.68 -8.40
CA HIS A 440 -22.38 -6.91 -8.91
C HIS A 440 -23.03 -5.59 -9.36
N LYS A 441 -23.47 -5.56 -10.64
CA LYS A 441 -24.03 -4.39 -11.33
C LYS A 441 -23.06 -3.20 -11.42
N GLY A 442 -21.78 -3.46 -11.75
CA GLY A 442 -20.77 -2.41 -11.88
C GLY A 442 -20.48 -1.68 -10.57
N ARG A 443 -20.50 -2.39 -9.44
CA ARG A 443 -20.12 -1.87 -8.12
C ARG A 443 -19.48 -2.98 -7.30
N ALA A 444 -18.40 -2.65 -6.60
CA ALA A 444 -17.85 -3.50 -5.55
C ALA A 444 -18.86 -3.59 -4.39
N ARG A 445 -19.23 -4.82 -4.01
CA ARG A 445 -20.21 -5.12 -2.95
C ARG A 445 -19.56 -5.59 -1.67
N ALA A 446 -18.43 -6.28 -1.79
CA ALA A 446 -17.63 -6.74 -0.67
C ALA A 446 -16.18 -6.87 -1.13
N SER A 447 -15.25 -6.62 -0.22
CA SER A 447 -13.82 -6.87 -0.44
C SER A 447 -13.20 -7.31 0.88
N HIS A 448 -12.25 -8.23 0.80
CA HIS A 448 -11.53 -8.70 1.97
C HIS A 448 -10.11 -9.08 1.58
N LEU A 449 -9.17 -8.84 2.49
CA LEU A 449 -7.76 -9.14 2.34
C LEU A 449 -7.30 -9.90 3.59
N TRP A 450 -6.76 -11.09 3.37
CA TRP A 450 -6.01 -11.85 4.35
C TRP A 450 -4.54 -11.48 4.22
N ASP A 451 -4.09 -10.62 5.13
CA ASP A 451 -2.70 -10.21 5.29
C ASP A 451 -2.15 -10.81 6.60
N PRO A 452 -1.10 -11.64 6.55
CA PRO A 452 -0.50 -12.24 7.75
C PRO A 452 0.03 -11.21 8.76
N ALA A 453 0.38 -10.01 8.29
CA ALA A 453 0.89 -8.92 9.12
C ALA A 453 -0.22 -8.02 9.69
N ALA A 454 -1.48 -8.21 9.27
CA ALA A 454 -2.60 -7.41 9.76
C ALA A 454 -3.30 -8.08 10.95
N PRO A 455 -3.86 -7.31 11.90
CA PRO A 455 -4.64 -7.87 12.99
C PRO A 455 -5.85 -8.66 12.47
N VAL A 456 -6.27 -9.68 13.24
CA VAL A 456 -7.43 -10.51 12.90
C VAL A 456 -8.65 -9.61 12.67
N THR A 457 -9.31 -9.80 11.53
CA THR A 457 -10.46 -8.97 11.15
C THR A 457 -11.54 -8.98 12.22
N ASP A 458 -12.04 -7.78 12.55
CA ASP A 458 -13.10 -7.61 13.53
C ASP A 458 -14.36 -8.41 13.16
N HIS A 459 -15.05 -8.90 14.18
CA HIS A 459 -16.25 -9.71 14.00
C HIS A 459 -17.37 -8.96 13.28
N ALA A 460 -17.55 -7.65 13.53
CA ALA A 460 -18.57 -6.87 12.85
C ALA A 460 -18.23 -6.69 11.36
N GLN A 461 -16.97 -6.39 11.05
CA GLN A 461 -16.50 -6.25 9.66
C GLN A 461 -16.59 -7.58 8.88
N ALA A 462 -16.22 -8.70 9.50
CA ALA A 462 -16.37 -10.04 8.91
C ALA A 462 -17.85 -10.39 8.69
N THR A 463 -18.73 -10.06 9.64
CA THR A 463 -20.17 -10.27 9.52
C THR A 463 -20.79 -9.44 8.39
N ALA A 464 -20.42 -8.17 8.27
CA ALA A 464 -20.90 -7.30 7.19
C ALA A 464 -20.45 -7.83 5.81
N THR A 465 -19.20 -8.29 5.71
CA THR A 465 -18.65 -8.88 4.48
C THR A 465 -19.38 -10.18 4.11
N ALA A 466 -19.60 -11.08 5.08
CA ALA A 466 -20.34 -12.32 4.88
C ALA A 466 -21.79 -12.07 4.44
N GLN A 467 -22.46 -11.08 5.03
CA GLN A 467 -23.81 -10.67 4.64
C GLN A 467 -23.85 -10.10 3.21
N ALA A 468 -22.86 -9.29 2.83
CA ALA A 468 -22.76 -8.76 1.48
C ALA A 468 -22.52 -9.86 0.42
N LEU A 469 -21.75 -10.91 0.77
CA LEU A 469 -21.59 -12.11 -0.06
C LEU A 469 -22.92 -12.87 -0.20
N ALA A 470 -23.61 -13.16 0.91
CA ALA A 470 -24.88 -13.88 0.92
C ALA A 470 -26.01 -13.12 0.18
N ALA A 471 -25.99 -11.78 0.19
CA ALA A 471 -26.94 -10.96 -0.55
C ALA A 471 -26.81 -11.12 -2.08
N VAL A 472 -25.62 -11.47 -2.57
CA VAL A 472 -25.34 -11.67 -4.00
C VAL A 472 -25.41 -13.15 -4.39
N PHE A 473 -25.13 -14.05 -3.44
CA PHE A 473 -25.25 -15.51 -3.59
C PHE A 473 -26.29 -16.06 -2.59
N PRO A 474 -27.60 -16.00 -2.91
CA PRO A 474 -28.68 -16.25 -1.94
C PRO A 474 -28.75 -17.69 -1.41
N ALA A 475 -28.04 -18.63 -2.04
CA ALA A 475 -27.98 -20.02 -1.63
C ALA A 475 -26.95 -20.31 -0.52
N VAL A 476 -26.22 -19.29 -0.05
CA VAL A 476 -25.08 -19.43 0.88
C VAL A 476 -25.47 -18.99 2.29
N ASP A 477 -25.18 -19.82 3.31
CA ASP A 477 -25.32 -19.43 4.71
C ASP A 477 -24.16 -18.47 5.09
N PRO A 478 -24.43 -17.28 5.65
CA PRO A 478 -23.37 -16.35 6.05
C PRO A 478 -22.56 -16.81 7.27
N ARG A 479 -23.09 -17.72 8.11
CA ARG A 479 -22.43 -18.10 9.39
C ARG A 479 -21.06 -18.78 9.18
N PRO A 480 -20.90 -19.77 8.29
CA PRO A 480 -19.60 -20.36 7.99
C PRO A 480 -18.61 -19.37 7.37
N LEU A 481 -19.10 -18.39 6.60
CA LEU A 481 -18.26 -17.37 5.96
C LEU A 481 -17.57 -16.47 6.98
N VAL A 482 -18.25 -16.11 8.08
CA VAL A 482 -17.65 -15.29 9.15
C VAL A 482 -16.45 -16.00 9.78
N SER A 483 -16.54 -17.33 9.96
CA SER A 483 -15.42 -18.12 10.49
C SER A 483 -14.24 -18.18 9.51
N LEU A 484 -14.52 -18.32 8.20
CA LEU A 484 -13.49 -18.34 7.16
C LEU A 484 -12.79 -16.98 6.99
N LEU A 485 -13.54 -15.88 7.11
CA LEU A 485 -12.98 -14.53 7.04
C LEU A 485 -12.05 -14.22 8.23
N ARG A 486 -12.29 -14.81 9.40
CA ARG A 486 -11.55 -14.55 10.65
C ARG A 486 -10.55 -15.64 11.05
N GLY A 487 -10.38 -16.70 10.25
CA GLY A 487 -9.45 -17.79 10.57
C GLY A 487 -8.01 -17.32 10.77
N THR A 488 -7.16 -18.18 11.32
CA THR A 488 -5.71 -17.95 11.47
C THR A 488 -4.85 -18.96 10.69
N ASP A 489 -5.48 -19.89 9.96
CA ASP A 489 -4.85 -20.90 9.10
C ASP A 489 -4.36 -20.33 7.74
N SER A 490 -3.80 -21.14 6.84
CA SER A 490 -3.21 -20.65 5.58
C SER A 490 -4.19 -19.76 4.75
N PRO A 491 -3.81 -18.51 4.40
CA PRO A 491 -4.66 -17.60 3.61
C PRO A 491 -5.11 -18.18 2.25
N ALA A 492 -4.23 -18.96 1.61
CA ALA A 492 -4.53 -19.61 0.33
C ALA A 492 -5.60 -20.70 0.47
N ARG A 493 -5.59 -21.44 1.59
CA ARG A 493 -6.61 -22.44 1.92
C ARG A 493 -7.96 -21.79 2.14
N ARG A 494 -8.03 -20.71 2.92
CA ARG A 494 -9.28 -19.96 3.18
C ARG A 494 -9.89 -19.40 1.91
N GLN A 495 -9.06 -18.87 1.00
CA GLN A 495 -9.55 -18.37 -0.28
C GLN A 495 -10.19 -19.49 -1.11
N SER A 496 -9.60 -20.69 -1.14
CA SER A 496 -10.17 -21.85 -1.82
C SER A 496 -11.46 -22.35 -1.15
N GLU A 497 -11.47 -22.42 0.19
CA GLU A 497 -12.66 -22.83 0.98
C GLU A 497 -13.81 -21.82 0.84
N LEU A 498 -13.51 -20.51 0.76
CA LEU A 498 -14.49 -19.47 0.48
C LEU A 498 -15.13 -19.67 -0.90
N VAL A 499 -14.32 -19.90 -1.94
CA VAL A 499 -14.80 -20.13 -3.31
C VAL A 499 -15.72 -21.36 -3.35
N ALA A 500 -15.35 -22.43 -2.65
CA ALA A 500 -16.19 -23.63 -2.52
C ALA A 500 -17.50 -23.33 -1.76
N ALA A 501 -17.45 -22.57 -0.66
CA ALA A 501 -18.62 -22.19 0.13
C ALA A 501 -19.60 -21.31 -0.64
N LEU A 502 -19.11 -20.51 -1.61
CA LEU A 502 -19.92 -19.71 -2.51
C LEU A 502 -20.54 -20.52 -3.68
N GLY A 503 -20.26 -21.82 -3.77
CA GLY A 503 -20.72 -22.68 -4.88
C GLY A 503 -20.07 -22.33 -6.23
N LEU A 504 -18.90 -21.68 -6.20
CA LEU A 504 -18.12 -21.33 -7.38
C LEU A 504 -17.21 -22.51 -7.78
N PRO A 505 -16.79 -22.59 -9.06
CA PRO A 505 -15.89 -23.63 -9.51
C PRO A 505 -14.53 -23.53 -8.79
N PRO A 506 -13.83 -24.66 -8.58
CA PRO A 506 -12.54 -24.68 -7.90
C PRO A 506 -11.51 -23.84 -8.65
N LEU A 507 -10.48 -23.38 -7.96
CA LEU A 507 -9.43 -22.57 -8.58
C LEU A 507 -8.59 -23.43 -9.53
N PRO A 508 -8.12 -22.88 -10.67
CA PRO A 508 -7.20 -23.58 -11.56
C PRO A 508 -5.91 -24.03 -10.85
N ASP A 509 -5.37 -25.18 -11.27
CA ASP A 509 -4.14 -25.74 -10.71
C ASP A 509 -2.96 -24.77 -10.89
N GLY A 510 -2.23 -24.49 -9.82
CA GLY A 510 -1.10 -23.54 -9.82
C GLY A 510 -1.50 -22.07 -9.72
N PHE A 511 -2.76 -21.76 -9.35
CA PHE A 511 -3.16 -20.38 -9.02
C PHE A 511 -2.32 -19.81 -7.86
N GLY A 512 -1.52 -18.78 -8.15
CA GLY A 512 -0.55 -18.18 -7.23
C GLY A 512 0.90 -18.55 -7.50
N GLU A 513 1.15 -19.59 -8.29
CA GLU A 513 2.50 -20.11 -8.61
C GLU A 513 2.90 -19.87 -10.08
N ARG A 514 1.92 -19.80 -11.00
CA ARG A 514 2.14 -19.63 -12.44
C ARG A 514 1.84 -18.21 -12.91
N ASP A 515 2.56 -17.79 -13.95
CA ASP A 515 2.43 -16.47 -14.55
C ASP A 515 1.16 -16.29 -15.39
N GLU A 516 0.80 -17.32 -16.14
CA GLU A 516 -0.41 -17.39 -16.94
C GLU A 516 -1.25 -18.58 -16.48
N ILE A 517 -2.29 -18.29 -15.69
CA ILE A 517 -3.14 -19.25 -14.98
C ILE A 517 -4.04 -20.01 -15.97
N LEU A 518 -4.55 -19.32 -17.00
CA LEU A 518 -5.47 -19.90 -17.98
C LEU A 518 -4.76 -20.37 -19.26
N ASP A 519 -3.44 -20.28 -19.34
CA ASP A 519 -2.68 -20.81 -20.47
C ASP A 519 -2.71 -22.35 -20.45
N GLY A 520 -3.13 -22.96 -21.56
CA GLY A 520 -3.34 -24.40 -21.67
C GLY A 520 -4.67 -24.95 -21.13
N VAL A 521 -5.57 -24.11 -20.59
CA VAL A 521 -6.92 -24.54 -20.19
C VAL A 521 -7.80 -24.82 -21.43
N PRO A 522 -8.47 -25.98 -21.54
CA PRO A 522 -9.31 -26.30 -22.70
C PRO A 522 -10.41 -25.26 -22.94
N GLY A 523 -10.41 -24.65 -24.12
CA GLY A 523 -11.40 -23.63 -24.51
C GLY A 523 -11.06 -22.20 -24.08
N ALA A 524 -9.84 -21.93 -23.60
CA ALA A 524 -9.35 -20.58 -23.36
C ALA A 524 -9.29 -19.74 -24.65
N GLN A 525 -9.76 -18.50 -24.59
CA GLN A 525 -9.78 -17.55 -25.70
C GLN A 525 -9.09 -16.25 -25.27
N LEU A 526 -8.15 -15.77 -26.10
CA LEU A 526 -7.53 -14.47 -25.92
C LEU A 526 -8.37 -13.37 -26.58
N LEU A 527 -8.88 -12.45 -25.77
CA LEU A 527 -9.55 -11.24 -26.21
C LEU A 527 -8.53 -10.11 -26.28
N ALA A 528 -7.91 -9.95 -27.44
CA ALA A 528 -6.96 -8.85 -27.68
C ALA A 528 -7.65 -7.48 -27.66
N LYS A 529 -6.95 -6.48 -27.11
CA LYS A 529 -7.34 -5.05 -27.06
C LYS A 529 -8.02 -4.58 -28.35
N ARG A 530 -9.30 -4.19 -28.26
CA ARG A 530 -10.03 -3.54 -29.35
C ARG A 530 -10.09 -2.03 -29.12
N GLY A 531 -9.67 -1.24 -30.11
CA GLY A 531 -9.84 0.21 -30.07
C GLY A 531 -11.33 0.57 -30.01
N VAL A 532 -11.70 1.49 -29.12
CA VAL A 532 -13.10 1.95 -28.89
C VAL A 532 -13.83 2.31 -30.19
N PHE A 533 -13.11 2.86 -31.18
CA PHE A 533 -13.65 3.21 -32.50
C PHE A 533 -13.87 2.02 -33.45
N LYS A 534 -13.23 0.87 -33.22
CA LYS A 534 -13.42 -0.37 -34.01
C LYS A 534 -14.56 -1.21 -33.42
N GLY A 535 -14.73 -1.26 -32.10
CA GLY A 535 -15.87 -1.94 -31.45
C GLY A 535 -17.22 -1.32 -31.77
N ILE A 536 -17.31 0.02 -31.82
CA ILE A 536 -18.51 0.76 -32.26
C ILE A 536 -18.74 0.60 -33.77
N ARG A 537 -17.68 0.41 -34.55
CA ARG A 537 -17.77 0.19 -36.00
C ARG A 537 -18.22 -1.24 -36.33
N ASP A 538 -17.81 -2.24 -35.54
CA ASP A 538 -18.14 -3.65 -35.74
C ASP A 538 -19.49 -4.05 -35.11
N THR A 539 -19.95 -3.39 -34.03
CA THR A 539 -21.38 -3.46 -33.66
C THR A 539 -22.29 -2.80 -34.70
N MET A 540 -21.72 -1.99 -35.61
CA MET A 540 -22.39 -1.49 -36.81
C MET A 540 -22.02 -2.23 -38.11
N SER A 541 -21.08 -3.18 -38.07
CA SER A 541 -20.61 -3.94 -39.22
C SER A 541 -20.69 -5.42 -38.88
N THR A 542 -21.85 -6.00 -39.19
CA THR A 542 -22.01 -7.45 -39.36
C THR A 542 -21.06 -7.93 -40.47
N ASP A 543 -19.82 -8.28 -40.11
CA ASP A 543 -18.91 -9.10 -40.90
C ASP A 543 -18.59 -10.38 -40.12
N LEU A 544 -19.63 -11.16 -39.87
CA LEU A 544 -19.56 -12.61 -40.09
C LEU A 544 -20.21 -12.81 -41.46
N GLY A 545 -19.54 -13.54 -42.35
CA GLY A 545 -19.85 -13.65 -43.78
C GLY A 545 -21.35 -13.61 -44.12
N THR A 546 -21.67 -12.77 -45.10
CA THR A 546 -23.00 -12.59 -45.70
C THR A 546 -23.76 -13.90 -45.97
N PRO A 547 -25.09 -13.91 -45.77
CA PRO A 547 -25.97 -13.46 -46.84
C PRO A 547 -27.06 -12.45 -46.44
N THR A 548 -27.16 -11.39 -47.27
CA THR A 548 -28.36 -10.69 -47.76
C THR A 548 -29.63 -10.63 -46.90
N LEU A 549 -29.96 -9.42 -46.44
CA LEU A 549 -31.14 -8.60 -46.85
C LEU A 549 -31.10 -7.27 -46.06
N PRO A 550 -31.47 -6.11 -46.65
CA PRO A 550 -31.45 -4.84 -45.94
C PRO A 550 -32.51 -4.85 -44.83
N VAL A 551 -32.08 -4.89 -43.57
CA VAL A 551 -33.02 -4.79 -42.44
C VAL A 551 -33.67 -3.41 -42.49
N PRO A 552 -35.01 -3.32 -42.63
CA PRO A 552 -35.69 -2.04 -42.71
C PRO A 552 -35.51 -1.30 -41.39
N ARG A 553 -34.87 -0.13 -41.45
CA ARG A 553 -34.66 0.72 -40.27
C ARG A 553 -36.04 1.08 -39.68
N PRO A 554 -36.26 0.89 -38.36
CA PRO A 554 -37.57 1.10 -37.76
C PRO A 554 -38.02 2.55 -37.92
N ARG A 555 -39.33 2.80 -38.04
CA ARG A 555 -39.91 4.14 -38.29
C ARG A 555 -39.41 5.19 -37.28
N ARG A 556 -39.18 4.79 -36.03
CA ARG A 556 -38.60 5.61 -34.95
C ARG A 556 -37.20 6.13 -35.29
N TRP A 557 -36.37 5.34 -35.98
CA TRP A 557 -35.02 5.72 -36.39
C TRP A 557 -35.01 6.89 -37.38
N TRP A 558 -35.97 6.91 -38.32
CA TRP A 558 -36.15 7.98 -39.30
C TRP A 558 -36.72 9.24 -38.64
N VAL A 559 -37.78 9.08 -37.82
CA VAL A 559 -38.41 10.19 -37.11
C VAL A 559 -37.40 10.93 -36.23
N LEU A 560 -36.62 10.21 -35.43
CA LEU A 560 -35.65 10.83 -34.51
C LEU A 560 -34.60 11.70 -35.25
N ARG A 561 -34.17 11.26 -36.43
CA ARG A 561 -33.13 11.96 -37.22
C ARG A 561 -33.68 13.10 -38.05
N ILE A 562 -34.90 12.96 -38.58
CA ILE A 562 -35.60 14.05 -39.27
C ILE A 562 -35.95 15.16 -38.29
N VAL A 563 -36.48 14.81 -37.11
CA VAL A 563 -36.77 15.77 -36.03
C VAL A 563 -35.47 16.40 -35.52
N GLY A 564 -34.42 15.62 -35.30
CA GLY A 564 -33.10 16.15 -34.92
C GLY A 564 -32.54 17.14 -35.95
N MET A 565 -32.71 16.86 -37.24
CA MET A 565 -32.29 17.77 -38.31
C MET A 565 -33.15 19.04 -38.36
N ALA A 566 -34.46 18.93 -38.14
CA ALA A 566 -35.38 20.06 -38.08
C ALA A 566 -35.11 21.00 -36.88
N ILE A 567 -34.50 20.51 -35.81
CA ILE A 567 -34.10 21.30 -34.64
C ILE A 567 -32.69 21.89 -34.83
N LEU A 568 -31.74 21.08 -35.29
CA LEU A 568 -30.33 21.46 -35.34
C LEU A 568 -29.99 22.40 -36.50
N VAL A 569 -30.70 22.33 -37.63
CA VAL A 569 -30.46 23.21 -38.78
C VAL A 569 -30.86 24.67 -38.48
N PRO A 570 -32.05 24.98 -37.91
CA PRO A 570 -32.38 26.33 -37.47
C PRO A 570 -31.47 26.82 -36.34
N ALA A 571 -31.10 25.94 -35.41
CA ALA A 571 -30.18 26.30 -34.33
C ALA A 571 -28.78 26.66 -34.85
N ALA A 572 -28.26 25.91 -35.84
CA ALA A 572 -27.02 26.24 -36.52
C ALA A 572 -27.14 27.55 -37.31
N ALA A 573 -28.23 27.75 -38.07
CA ALA A 573 -28.45 28.98 -38.83
C ALA A 573 -28.55 30.22 -37.92
N TYR A 574 -29.27 30.12 -36.81
CA TYR A 574 -29.36 31.18 -35.80
C TYR A 574 -28.00 31.46 -35.14
N ALA A 575 -27.24 30.41 -34.81
CA ALA A 575 -25.91 30.55 -34.22
C ALA A 575 -24.86 31.16 -35.18
N TRP A 576 -25.05 31.03 -36.50
CA TRP A 576 -24.22 31.70 -37.51
C TRP A 576 -24.66 33.13 -37.82
N TRP A 577 -25.92 33.48 -37.54
CA TRP A 577 -26.49 34.80 -37.83
C TRP A 577 -26.45 35.77 -36.64
N SER A 578 -26.39 35.26 -35.42
CA SER A 578 -26.34 36.08 -34.19
C SER A 578 -24.90 36.41 -33.79
N PRO A 579 -24.53 37.71 -33.68
CA PRO A 579 -23.15 38.13 -33.38
C PRO A 579 -22.69 37.81 -31.95
N ASP A 580 -23.61 37.47 -31.04
CA ASP A 580 -23.32 37.23 -29.61
C ASP A 580 -23.11 35.74 -29.27
N VAL A 581 -23.09 34.87 -30.27
CA VAL A 581 -22.96 33.42 -30.06
C VAL A 581 -21.49 33.01 -30.21
N SER A 582 -20.93 32.45 -29.12
CA SER A 582 -19.57 31.95 -29.08
C SER A 582 -19.29 30.85 -30.11
N TRP A 583 -18.07 30.82 -30.66
CA TRP A 583 -17.66 29.90 -31.73
C TRP A 583 -17.97 28.42 -31.43
N TYR A 584 -17.92 28.00 -30.16
CA TYR A 584 -18.26 26.64 -29.74
C TYR A 584 -19.74 26.31 -29.92
N ARG A 585 -20.65 27.27 -29.68
CA ARG A 585 -22.10 27.12 -29.86
C ARG A 585 -22.51 27.15 -31.32
N THR A 586 -21.62 27.58 -32.21
CA THR A 586 -21.83 27.60 -33.66
C THR A 586 -21.35 26.29 -34.30
N ILE A 587 -20.21 25.74 -33.88
CA ILE A 587 -19.62 24.54 -34.50
C ILE A 587 -20.38 23.26 -34.13
N VAL A 588 -20.79 23.11 -32.88
CA VAL A 588 -21.44 21.89 -32.38
C VAL A 588 -22.77 21.56 -33.08
N PRO A 589 -23.75 22.48 -33.19
CA PRO A 589 -25.00 22.19 -33.91
C PRO A 589 -24.77 21.99 -35.42
N THR A 590 -23.80 22.70 -36.00
CA THR A 590 -23.42 22.53 -37.42
C THR A 590 -22.88 21.12 -37.70
N ALA A 591 -21.94 20.65 -36.88
CA ALA A 591 -21.37 19.30 -37.04
C ALA A 591 -22.41 18.20 -36.80
N ALA A 592 -23.29 18.38 -35.80
CA ALA A 592 -24.38 17.46 -35.51
C ALA A 592 -25.41 17.39 -36.66
N ALA A 593 -25.78 18.53 -37.25
CA ALA A 593 -26.66 18.59 -38.42
C ALA A 593 -26.05 17.88 -39.64
N LEU A 594 -24.77 18.12 -39.93
CA LEU A 594 -24.04 17.46 -41.02
C LEU A 594 -23.95 15.94 -40.82
N TYR A 595 -23.70 15.50 -39.59
CA TYR A 595 -23.66 14.07 -39.26
C TYR A 595 -25.01 13.39 -39.47
N LEU A 596 -26.11 14.01 -39.03
CA LEU A 596 -27.47 13.51 -39.25
C LEU A 596 -27.86 13.50 -40.73
N ALA A 597 -27.48 14.54 -41.48
CA ALA A 597 -27.70 14.61 -42.92
C ALA A 597 -26.95 13.49 -43.67
N LEU A 598 -25.70 13.20 -43.28
CA LEU A 598 -24.90 12.11 -43.87
C LEU A 598 -25.53 10.75 -43.57
N GLN A 599 -26.04 10.54 -42.36
CA GLN A 599 -26.75 9.33 -41.95
C GLN A 599 -28.05 9.14 -42.73
N LEU A 600 -28.84 10.19 -42.92
CA LEU A 600 -30.07 10.16 -43.73
C LEU A 600 -29.79 9.94 -45.22
N ARG A 601 -28.72 10.56 -45.75
CA ARG A 601 -28.29 10.38 -47.14
C ARG A 601 -27.84 8.94 -47.42
N LYS A 602 -26.99 8.37 -46.56
CA LYS A 602 -26.57 6.96 -46.65
C LYS A 602 -27.76 6.01 -46.49
N ALA A 603 -28.72 6.33 -45.62
CA ALA A 603 -29.94 5.54 -45.44
C ALA A 603 -30.88 5.60 -46.65
N ARG A 604 -30.90 6.72 -47.39
CA ARG A 604 -31.70 6.90 -48.62
C ARG A 604 -31.03 6.25 -49.84
N ALA A 605 -29.70 6.27 -49.90
CA ALA A 605 -28.91 5.60 -50.93
C ALA A 605 -28.88 4.07 -50.81
N GLY A 606 -29.22 3.53 -49.64
CA GLY A 606 -29.33 2.09 -49.37
C GLY A 606 -30.77 1.54 -49.44
N ARG A 607 -31.71 2.27 -50.05
CA ARG A 607 -33.01 1.72 -50.47
C ARG A 607 -32.87 1.22 -51.92
N PRO A 608 -33.42 0.05 -52.28
CA PRO A 608 -33.68 -0.23 -53.70
C PRO A 608 -34.59 0.82 -54.30
#